data_AF-A0A916TBE4-F1
#
_entry.id   AF-A0A916TBE4-F1
#
_cell.length_a   1.000
_cell.length_b   1.000
_cell.length_c   1.000
_cell.angle_alpha   90.00
_cell.angle_beta   90.00
_cell.angle_gamma   90.00
#
_symmetry.space_group_name_H-M   'P 1'
#
loop_
_entity.id
_entity.type
_entity.pdbx_description
1 polymer ?
#
loop_
_entity_poly.entity_id
_entity_poly.type
_entity_poly.pdbx_seq_one_letter_code
_entity_poly.pdbx_strand_id
1 'polypeptide(L)'
;MSVRLFLLGASVATAGLMLVPGVAAAVARAGRPAMRSAMKSGASAYHEVRRAGAEAYEHFEDMAAEVRAEMTPGAPPPHDDEPSHDSETGERRDD
;
A
#
# COMPACT_ATOMS: atom_id res chain seq x y z
N MET A 1 -7.70 3.25 -38.62
CA MET A 1 -6.51 2.55 -38.08
C MET A 1 -6.73 2.34 -36.59
N SER A 2 -6.69 1.10 -36.10
CA SER A 2 -7.01 0.79 -34.71
C SER A 2 -5.88 1.23 -33.77
N VAL A 3 -6.21 1.79 -32.60
CA VAL A 3 -5.23 2.27 -31.58
C VAL A 3 -4.17 1.21 -31.27
N ARG A 4 -4.57 -0.07 -31.25
CA ARG A 4 -3.67 -1.21 -31.03
C ARG A 4 -2.56 -1.31 -32.08
N LEU A 5 -2.91 -1.15 -33.37
CA LEU A 5 -1.91 -1.17 -34.46
C LEU A 5 -1.00 0.05 -34.39
N PHE A 6 -1.53 1.21 -33.99
CA PHE A 6 -0.71 2.40 -33.81
C PHE A 6 0.33 2.22 -32.69
N LEU A 7 -0.07 1.72 -31.52
CA LEU A 7 0.84 1.47 -30.41
C LEU A 7 1.91 0.42 -30.76
N LEU A 8 1.51 -0.63 -31.47
CA LEU A 8 2.43 -1.69 -31.90
C LEU A 8 3.41 -1.18 -32.97
N GLY A 9 2.94 -0.33 -33.89
CA GLY A 9 3.82 0.34 -34.84
C GLY A 9 4.80 1.31 -34.15
N ALA A 10 4.32 2.11 -33.20
CA ALA A 10 5.13 3.06 -32.46
C ALA A 10 6.20 2.35 -31.60
N SER A 11 5.87 1.23 -30.96
CA SER A 11 6.82 0.46 -30.16
C SER A 11 7.92 -0.15 -31.02
N VAL A 12 7.57 -0.75 -32.16
CA VAL A 12 8.54 -1.32 -33.11
C VAL A 12 9.44 -0.23 -33.69
N ALA A 13 8.89 0.92 -34.07
CA ALA A 13 9.68 2.05 -34.58
C ALA A 13 10.65 2.58 -33.52
N THR A 14 10.20 2.72 -32.27
CA THR A 14 11.05 3.16 -31.16
C THR A 14 12.16 2.15 -30.87
N ALA A 15 11.85 0.87 -30.87
CA ALA A 15 12.83 -0.20 -30.69
C ALA A 15 13.88 -0.19 -31.80
N GLY A 16 13.47 -0.01 -33.06
CA GLY A 16 14.38 0.15 -34.19
C GLY A 16 15.29 1.36 -34.06
N LEU A 17 14.75 2.50 -33.63
CA LEU A 17 15.52 3.72 -33.39
C LEU A 17 16.58 3.54 -32.29
N MET A 18 16.29 2.77 -31.26
CA MET A 18 17.23 2.48 -30.17
C MET A 18 18.44 1.64 -30.59
N LEU A 19 18.37 0.93 -31.73
CA LEU A 19 19.51 0.16 -32.26
C LEU A 19 20.56 1.05 -32.93
N VAL A 20 20.24 2.30 -33.22
CA VAL A 20 21.20 3.25 -33.79
C VAL A 20 22.27 3.58 -32.73
N PRO A 21 23.56 3.34 -33.01
CA PRO A 21 24.63 3.64 -32.06
C PRO A 21 24.57 5.09 -31.57
N GLY A 22 24.61 5.28 -30.25
CA GLY A 22 24.58 6.60 -29.62
C GLY A 22 23.19 7.19 -29.39
N VAL A 23 22.13 6.70 -30.04
CA VAL A 23 20.77 7.24 -29.85
C VAL A 23 20.24 6.91 -28.46
N ALA A 24 20.42 5.68 -27.97
CA ALA A 24 20.06 5.32 -26.60
C ALA A 24 20.78 6.21 -25.57
N ALA A 25 22.07 6.49 -25.77
CA ALA A 25 22.85 7.36 -24.90
C ALA A 25 22.39 8.82 -24.97
N ALA A 26 22.02 9.31 -26.15
CA ALA A 26 21.48 10.64 -26.34
C ALA A 26 20.12 10.80 -25.64
N VAL A 27 19.22 9.83 -25.80
CA VAL A 27 17.92 9.80 -25.11
C VAL A 27 18.10 9.71 -23.60
N ALA A 28 19.02 8.88 -23.11
CA ALA A 28 19.30 8.79 -21.68
C ALA A 28 19.84 10.12 -21.11
N ARG A 29 20.68 10.84 -21.86
CA ARG A 29 21.19 12.16 -21.45
C ARG A 29 20.09 13.23 -21.47
N ALA A 30 19.25 13.25 -22.51
CA ALA A 30 18.14 14.18 -22.64
C ALA A 30 17.01 13.92 -21.64
N GLY A 31 16.76 12.65 -21.31
CA GLY A 31 15.73 12.23 -20.35
C GLY A 31 16.15 12.34 -18.89
N ARG A 32 17.43 12.52 -18.60
CA ARG A 32 17.98 12.61 -17.23
C ARG A 32 17.24 13.60 -16.30
N PRO A 33 16.90 14.84 -16.70
CA PRO A 33 16.11 15.74 -15.85
C PRO A 33 14.69 15.23 -15.59
N ALA A 34 14.01 14.69 -16.61
CA ALA A 34 12.67 14.12 -16.48
C ALA A 34 12.66 12.86 -15.59
N MET A 35 13.66 12.00 -15.74
CA MET A 35 13.89 10.83 -14.88
C MET A 35 14.10 11.27 -13.43
N ARG A 36 14.89 12.32 -13.20
CA ARG A 36 15.17 12.84 -11.85
C ARG A 36 13.90 13.42 -11.21
N SER A 37 13.09 14.17 -11.95
CA SER A 37 11.81 14.67 -11.44
C SER A 37 10.82 13.53 -11.17
N ALA A 38 10.73 12.55 -12.07
CA ALA A 38 9.86 11.39 -11.92
C ALA A 38 10.26 10.54 -10.71
N MET A 39 11.56 10.34 -10.47
CA MET A 39 12.05 9.64 -9.28
C MET A 39 11.70 10.41 -8.00
N LYS A 40 11.86 11.74 -8.00
CA LYS A 40 11.53 12.57 -6.84
C LYS A 40 10.02 12.54 -6.53
N SER A 41 9.18 12.70 -7.54
CA SER A 41 7.72 12.64 -7.40
C SER A 41 7.24 11.22 -7.09
N GLY A 42 7.88 10.20 -7.67
CA GLY A 42 7.57 8.81 -7.40
C GLY A 42 7.90 8.41 -5.97
N ALA A 43 9.02 8.90 -5.43
CA ALA A 43 9.38 8.68 -4.03
C ALA A 43 8.34 9.30 -3.08
N SER A 44 7.91 10.55 -3.29
CA SER A 44 6.89 11.17 -2.46
C SER A 44 5.54 10.45 -2.56
N ALA A 45 5.11 10.09 -3.78
CA ALA A 45 3.87 9.35 -3.99
C ALA A 45 3.92 7.96 -3.34
N TYR A 46 5.06 7.27 -3.39
CA TYR A 46 5.23 5.97 -2.73
C TYR A 46 5.10 6.08 -1.21
N HIS A 47 5.66 7.13 -0.60
CA HIS A 47 5.51 7.34 0.84
C HIS A 47 4.05 7.59 1.24
N GLU A 48 3.32 8.39 0.47
CA GLU A 48 1.89 8.64 0.71
C GLU A 48 1.06 7.37 0.53
N VAL A 49 1.30 6.61 -0.55
CA VAL A 49 0.61 5.32 -0.78
C VAL A 49 0.94 4.33 0.33
N ARG A 50 2.20 4.25 0.77
CA ARG A 50 2.58 3.33 1.85
C ARG A 50 1.96 3.72 3.18
N ARG A 51 1.86 5.01 3.48
CA ARG A 51 1.18 5.51 4.67
C ARG A 51 -0.33 5.24 4.61
N ALA A 52 -0.98 5.65 3.53
CA ALA A 52 -2.41 5.42 3.32
C ALA A 52 -2.75 3.92 3.30
N GLY A 53 -1.85 3.09 2.79
CA GLY A 53 -1.98 1.63 2.82
C GLY A 53 -1.87 1.04 4.23
N ALA A 54 -1.07 1.64 5.12
CA ALA A 54 -1.01 1.22 6.52
C ALA A 54 -2.30 1.57 7.27
N GLU A 55 -2.81 2.80 7.09
CA GLU A 55 -4.10 3.23 7.66
C GLU A 55 -5.27 2.41 7.08
N ALA A 56 -5.23 2.08 5.78
CA ALA A 56 -6.24 1.24 5.14
C ALA A 56 -6.17 -0.23 5.58
N TYR A 57 -5.00 -0.72 6.00
CA TYR A 57 -4.83 -2.09 6.47
C TYR A 57 -5.55 -2.30 7.81
N GLU A 58 -5.47 -1.33 8.73
CA GLU A 58 -6.23 -1.35 9.99
C GLU A 58 -7.74 -1.46 9.73
N HIS A 59 -8.28 -0.62 8.85
CA HIS A 59 -9.69 -0.70 8.45
C HIS A 59 -10.06 -2.01 7.71
N PHE A 60 -9.11 -2.62 7.02
CA PHE A 60 -9.33 -3.89 6.34
C PHE A 60 -9.39 -5.05 7.33
N GLU A 61 -8.59 -5.02 8.40
CA GLU A 61 -8.66 -6.03 9.47
C GLU A 61 -10.02 -6.00 10.18
N ASP A 62 -10.55 -4.82 10.49
CA ASP A 62 -11.88 -4.66 11.08
C ASP A 62 -12.97 -5.20 10.15
N MET A 63 -13.00 -4.79 8.87
CA MET A 63 -13.98 -5.31 7.91
C MET A 63 -13.83 -6.82 7.67
N ALA A 64 -12.60 -7.35 7.65
CA ALA A 64 -12.37 -8.78 7.48
C ALA A 64 -12.84 -9.59 8.71
N ALA A 65 -12.74 -9.02 9.92
CA ALA A 65 -13.26 -9.62 11.13
C ALA A 65 -14.79 -9.64 11.13
N GLU A 66 -15.44 -8.55 10.73
CA GLU A 66 -16.89 -8.47 10.58
C GLU A 66 -17.40 -9.49 9.55
N VAL A 67 -16.81 -9.54 8.35
CA VAL A 67 -17.21 -10.50 7.31
C VAL A 67 -16.99 -11.95 7.76
N ARG A 68 -15.91 -12.24 8.49
CA ARG A 68 -15.67 -13.57 9.05
C ARG A 68 -16.72 -13.93 10.11
N ALA A 69 -17.12 -12.97 10.93
CA ALA A 69 -18.19 -13.15 11.91
C ALA A 69 -19.54 -13.43 11.22
N GLU A 70 -19.85 -12.73 10.13
CA GLU A 70 -21.06 -12.99 9.31
C GLU A 70 -21.04 -14.37 8.64
N MET A 71 -19.87 -14.84 8.20
CA MET A 71 -19.73 -16.16 7.57
C MET A 71 -19.65 -17.32 8.58
N THR A 72 -19.47 -17.05 9.88
CA THR A 72 -19.39 -18.07 10.93
C THR A 72 -20.71 -18.12 11.71
N PRO A 73 -21.65 -19.02 11.36
CA PRO A 73 -22.89 -19.17 12.10
C PRO A 73 -22.62 -19.71 13.52
N GLY A 74 -22.87 -18.89 14.54
CA GLY A 74 -22.88 -19.30 15.96
C GLY A 74 -21.72 -18.84 16.84
N ALA A 75 -20.96 -17.81 16.48
CA ALA A 75 -19.90 -17.26 17.35
C ALA A 75 -20.51 -16.62 18.64
N PRO A 76 -20.03 -16.97 19.85
CA PRO A 76 -20.52 -16.37 21.10
C PRO A 76 -20.08 -14.90 21.22
N PRO A 77 -20.87 -14.05 21.94
CA PRO A 77 -20.63 -12.60 21.99
C PRO A 77 -19.29 -12.26 22.67
N PRO A 78 -18.65 -11.14 22.29
CA PRO A 78 -17.42 -10.69 22.93
C PRO A 78 -17.67 -10.39 24.40
N HIS A 79 -16.80 -10.90 25.27
CA HIS A 79 -16.81 -10.58 26.69
C HIS A 79 -16.16 -9.20 26.87
N ASP A 80 -16.95 -8.26 27.40
CA ASP A 80 -16.44 -6.99 27.90
C ASP A 80 -15.51 -7.28 29.09
N ASP A 81 -14.20 -7.09 28.91
CA ASP A 81 -13.25 -7.08 30.01
C ASP A 81 -13.50 -5.79 30.83
N GLU A 82 -14.42 -5.88 31.79
CA GLU A 82 -14.58 -4.89 32.85
C GLU A 82 -13.25 -4.78 33.63
N PRO A 83 -12.65 -3.58 33.77
CA PRO A 83 -11.47 -3.44 34.61
C PRO A 83 -11.89 -3.66 36.06
N SER A 84 -11.40 -4.73 36.67
CA SER A 84 -11.67 -5.02 38.07
C SER A 84 -11.06 -3.92 38.94
N HIS A 85 -11.93 -3.03 39.41
CA HIS A 85 -11.60 -2.08 40.47
C HIS A 85 -11.62 -2.85 41.79
N ASP A 86 -10.48 -3.45 42.13
CA ASP A 86 -10.28 -4.20 43.37
C ASP A 86 -10.14 -3.18 44.53
N SER A 87 -11.29 -2.68 45.01
CA SER A 87 -11.40 -1.92 46.25
C SER A 87 -12.15 -2.77 47.27
N GLU A 88 -11.42 -3.47 48.15
CA GLU A 88 -11.85 -3.84 49.53
C GLU A 88 -10.65 -4.53 50.21
N THR A 89 -9.99 -3.92 51.20
CA THR A 89 -10.37 -3.83 52.62
C THR A 89 -10.34 -5.18 53.36
N GLY A 90 -9.61 -5.23 54.48
CA GLY A 90 -9.67 -6.31 55.46
C GLY A 90 -8.27 -6.75 55.90
N GLU A 91 -7.65 -6.14 56.91
CA GLU A 91 -7.92 -6.37 58.35
C GLU A 91 -7.27 -7.66 58.89
N ARG A 92 -6.52 -7.50 60.01
CA ARG A 92 -5.93 -8.52 60.93
C ARG A 92 -4.70 -9.28 60.38
N ARG A 93 -3.52 -9.21 61.00
CA ARG A 93 -3.04 -9.76 62.30
C ARG A 93 -1.49 -9.62 62.27
N ASP A 94 -0.65 -9.56 63.30
CA ASP A 94 -0.62 -10.10 64.66
C ASP A 94 0.40 -9.28 65.50
N ASP A 95 0.31 -9.47 66.82
CA ASP A 95 1.16 -8.96 67.91
C ASP A 95 2.67 -9.28 67.82
#